data_AF-A0A7C8YKG2-F1
#
_entry.id   AF-A0A7C8YKG2-F1
#
_cell.length_a   1.000
_cell.length_b   1.000
_cell.length_c   1.000
_cell.angle_alpha   90.00
_cell.angle_beta   90.00
_cell.angle_gamma   90.00
#
_symmetry.space_group_name_H-M   'P 1'
#
loop_
_entity.id
_entity.type
_entity.pdbx_description
1 polymer ?
#
loop_
_entity_poly.entity_id
_entity_poly.type
_entity_poly.pdbx_seq_one_letter_code
_entity_poly.pdbx_strand_id
1 'polypeptide(L)'
;KIKGKQEVMIGYSDSGKDCGRLSAAWQLYKVQEELARVARQFGVKLTMFHGRGGTVGRGGGPIHLTLLAQPPNTVNGSLRVTVQGEVIEQSFGEEHLCFRTLQR
;
A
#
# COMPACT_ATOMS: atom_id res chain seq x y z
N LYS A 1 -7.67 4.60 -24.40
CA LYS A 1 -6.56 5.40 -23.84
C LYS A 1 -6.76 5.57 -22.33
N ILE A 2 -5.72 5.39 -21.52
CA ILE A 2 -5.77 5.38 -20.04
C ILE A 2 -6.02 6.76 -19.37
N LYS A 3 -6.31 7.82 -20.14
CA LYS A 3 -6.53 9.20 -19.65
C LYS A 3 -5.46 9.69 -18.64
N GLY A 4 -4.21 9.25 -18.81
CA GLY A 4 -3.08 9.64 -17.95
C GLY A 4 -3.11 9.07 -16.53
N LYS A 5 -3.92 8.05 -16.23
CA LYS A 5 -4.00 7.43 -14.90
C LYS A 5 -3.77 5.92 -15.01
N GLN A 6 -2.99 5.37 -14.08
CA GLN A 6 -2.74 3.94 -13.99
C GLN A 6 -2.76 3.50 -12.53
N GLU A 7 -3.32 2.32 -12.28
CA GLU A 7 -3.22 1.65 -10.99
C GLU A 7 -2.42 0.36 -11.12
N VAL A 8 -1.58 0.08 -10.13
CA VAL A 8 -0.84 -1.19 -10.02
C VAL A 8 -1.04 -1.75 -8.63
N MET A 9 -1.46 -3.01 -8.54
CA MET A 9 -1.62 -3.71 -7.27
C MET A 9 -0.31 -4.41 -6.86
N ILE A 10 0.04 -4.32 -5.57
CA ILE A 10 1.19 -5.01 -4.99
C ILE A 10 0.74 -6.03 -3.94
N GLY A 11 1.15 -7.29 -4.12
CA GLY A 11 0.71 -8.44 -3.32
C GLY A 11 1.77 -8.91 -2.33
N TYR A 12 1.81 -8.33 -1.13
CA TYR A 12 2.81 -8.68 -0.11
C TYR A 12 2.76 -10.15 0.33
N SER A 13 1.57 -10.67 0.62
CA SER A 13 1.44 -12.06 1.07
C SER A 13 1.83 -13.05 0.00
N ASP A 14 1.56 -12.77 -1.27
CA ASP A 14 1.84 -13.70 -2.36
C ASP A 14 3.33 -13.69 -2.70
N SER A 15 3.95 -12.51 -2.81
CA SER A 15 5.41 -12.40 -2.95
C SER A 15 6.15 -13.03 -1.76
N GLY A 16 5.62 -12.88 -0.54
CA GLY A 16 6.20 -13.48 0.66
C GLY A 16 6.07 -15.01 0.71
N LYS A 17 5.02 -15.60 0.12
CA LYS A 17 4.89 -17.06 -0.03
C LYS A 17 5.92 -17.62 -1.01
N ASP A 18 6.26 -16.85 -2.04
CA ASP A 18 7.18 -17.27 -3.11
C ASP A 18 8.66 -17.20 -2.67
N CYS A 19 9.12 -16.04 -2.19
CA CYS A 19 10.55 -15.79 -1.97
C CYS A 19 10.92 -15.43 -0.51
N GLY A 20 9.98 -15.61 0.43
CA GLY A 20 10.14 -15.22 1.82
C GLY A 20 9.90 -13.73 2.06
N ARG A 21 9.52 -13.37 3.30
CA ARG A 21 9.01 -12.04 3.64
C ARG A 21 10.03 -10.91 3.44
N LEU A 22 11.30 -11.14 3.78
CA LEU A 22 12.35 -10.12 3.66
C LEU A 22 12.64 -9.79 2.20
N SER A 23 12.90 -10.81 1.39
CA SER A 23 13.15 -10.67 -0.05
C SER A 23 11.97 -10.00 -0.75
N ALA A 24 10.74 -10.43 -0.44
CA ALA A 24 9.53 -9.83 -0.96
C ALA A 24 9.41 -8.34 -0.60
N ALA A 25 9.62 -7.98 0.68
CA ALA A 25 9.53 -6.60 1.13
C ALA A 25 10.56 -5.70 0.42
N TRP A 26 11.82 -6.15 0.33
CA TRP A 26 12.87 -5.40 -0.34
C TRP A 26 12.63 -5.24 -1.84
N GLN A 27 12.18 -6.31 -2.51
CA GLN A 27 11.89 -6.25 -3.93
C GLN A 27 10.68 -5.36 -4.24
N LEU A 28 9.63 -5.41 -3.41
CA LEU A 28 8.46 -4.53 -3.54
C LEU A 28 8.82 -3.07 -3.30
N TYR A 29 9.76 -2.77 -2.41
CA TYR A 29 10.26 -1.41 -2.23
C TYR A 29 10.90 -0.89 -3.54
N LYS A 30 11.87 -1.62 -4.10
CA LYS A 30 12.56 -1.24 -5.34
C LYS A 30 11.61 -1.12 -6.54
N VAL A 31 10.66 -2.05 -6.69
CA VAL A 31 9.70 -2.03 -7.79
C VAL A 31 8.81 -0.79 -7.72
N GLN A 32 8.40 -0.36 -6.53
CA GLN A 32 7.62 0.87 -6.38
C GLN A 32 8.40 2.12 -6.80
N GLU A 33 9.69 2.21 -6.49
CA GLU A 33 10.55 3.30 -6.95
C GLU A 33 10.67 3.34 -8.48
N GLU A 34 10.91 2.17 -9.09
CA GLU A 34 11.03 2.06 -10.55
C GLU A 34 9.71 2.39 -11.26
N LEU A 35 8.58 1.88 -10.76
CA LEU A 35 7.26 2.20 -11.30
C LEU A 35 6.95 3.71 -11.18
N ALA A 36 7.28 4.33 -10.04
CA ALA A 36 7.11 5.78 -9.87
C ALA A 36 7.99 6.57 -10.84
N ARG A 37 9.22 6.13 -11.09
CA ARG A 37 10.13 6.74 -12.07
C ARG A 37 9.58 6.64 -13.49
N VAL A 38 9.12 5.47 -13.91
CA VAL A 38 8.51 5.24 -15.23
C VAL A 38 7.23 6.07 -15.38
N ALA A 39 6.35 6.07 -14.38
CA ALA A 39 5.12 6.86 -14.42
C ALA A 39 5.41 8.36 -14.61
N ARG A 40 6.42 8.90 -13.93
CA ARG A 40 6.88 10.29 -14.12
C ARG A 40 7.39 10.53 -15.54
N GLN A 41 8.21 9.63 -16.09
CA GLN A 41 8.74 9.75 -17.45
C GLN A 41 7.64 9.88 -18.52
N PHE A 42 6.51 9.21 -18.32
CA PHE A 42 5.38 9.23 -19.26
C PHE A 42 4.24 10.19 -18.86
N GLY A 43 4.41 10.98 -17.79
CA GLY A 43 3.36 11.89 -17.32
C GLY A 43 2.08 11.19 -16.85
N VAL A 44 2.20 9.97 -16.31
CA VAL A 44 1.08 9.15 -15.82
C VAL A 44 0.94 9.32 -14.31
N LYS A 45 -0.28 9.62 -13.84
CA LYS A 45 -0.60 9.55 -12.41
C LYS A 45 -0.76 8.08 -12.01
N LEU A 46 0.26 7.56 -11.32
CA LEU A 46 0.26 6.21 -10.77
C LEU A 46 -0.41 6.18 -9.39
N THR A 47 -1.22 5.16 -9.14
CA THR A 47 -1.74 4.81 -7.80
C THR A 47 -1.29 3.39 -7.46
N MET A 48 -0.66 3.22 -6.31
CA MET A 48 -0.34 1.91 -5.77
C MET A 48 -1.53 1.36 -4.99
N PHE A 49 -1.97 0.16 -5.33
CA PHE A 49 -2.98 -0.57 -4.56
C PHE A 49 -2.30 -1.61 -3.68
N HIS A 50 -2.25 -1.34 -2.39
CA HIS A 50 -1.61 -2.20 -1.39
C HIS A 50 -2.52 -3.38 -1.01
N GLY A 51 -2.13 -4.58 -1.43
CA GLY A 51 -2.86 -5.82 -1.18
C GLY A 51 -2.66 -6.41 0.23
N ARG A 52 -3.22 -7.60 0.45
CA ARG A 52 -3.24 -8.32 1.73
C ARG A 52 -1.83 -8.72 2.22
N GLY A 53 -1.63 -8.68 3.55
CA GLY A 53 -0.49 -9.31 4.23
C GLY A 53 0.79 -8.47 4.28
N GLY A 54 0.77 -7.22 3.81
CA GLY A 54 1.79 -6.23 4.14
C GLY A 54 1.65 -5.77 5.58
N THR A 55 2.68 -5.10 6.11
CA THR A 55 2.59 -4.35 7.38
C THR A 55 1.39 -3.39 7.39
N VAL A 56 0.98 -2.88 6.22
CA VAL A 56 -0.18 -1.98 6.03
C VAL A 56 -1.52 -2.66 6.37
N GLY A 57 -1.70 -3.95 6.06
CA GLY A 57 -3.03 -4.59 6.07
C GLY A 57 -3.40 -5.35 7.34
N ARG A 58 -2.43 -5.65 8.21
CA ARG A 58 -2.60 -6.56 9.37
C ARG A 58 -2.73 -5.90 10.73
N GLY A 59 -2.70 -4.56 10.81
CA GLY A 59 -2.70 -3.87 12.11
C GLY A 59 -1.50 -4.20 13.03
N GLY A 60 -0.55 -5.03 12.59
CA GLY A 60 0.59 -5.50 13.39
C GLY A 60 1.70 -4.46 13.58
N GLY A 61 1.55 -3.29 12.97
CA GLY A 61 2.33 -2.08 13.22
C GLY A 61 1.46 -0.86 12.89
N PRO A 62 1.84 0.35 13.33
CA PRO A 62 1.05 1.54 13.04
C PRO A 62 0.92 1.73 11.52
N ILE A 63 -0.30 1.63 10.99
CA ILE A 63 -0.59 1.81 9.55
C ILE A 63 0.03 3.12 9.05
N HIS A 64 -0.10 4.18 9.86
CA HIS A 64 0.53 5.48 9.68
C HIS A 64 2.04 5.39 9.36
N LEU A 65 2.82 4.72 10.20
CA LEU A 65 4.27 4.58 9.98
C LEU A 65 4.58 3.79 8.72
N THR A 66 3.74 2.81 8.36
CA THR A 66 3.97 2.02 7.15
C THR A 66 3.71 2.84 5.88
N LEU A 67 2.73 3.73 5.91
CA LEU A 67 2.49 4.68 4.82
C LEU A 67 3.63 5.69 4.69
N LEU A 68 4.14 6.20 5.82
CA LEU A 68 5.31 7.08 5.85
C LEU A 68 6.60 6.41 5.35
N ALA A 69 6.72 5.09 5.54
CA ALA A 69 7.87 4.30 5.10
C ALA A 69 7.82 3.88 3.62
N GLN A 70 6.78 4.28 2.86
CA GLN A 70 6.76 4.02 1.42
C GLN A 70 7.85 4.80 0.70
N PRO A 71 8.36 4.30 -0.45
CA PRO A 71 9.36 5.05 -1.20
C PRO A 71 8.85 6.44 -1.62
N PRO A 72 9.74 7.44 -1.75
CA PRO A 72 9.35 8.79 -2.12
C PRO A 72 8.55 8.83 -3.43
N ASN A 73 7.54 9.71 -3.49
CA ASN A 73 6.71 9.94 -4.67
C ASN A 73 5.86 8.73 -5.14
N THR A 74 5.55 7.78 -4.25
CA THR A 74 4.69 6.62 -4.57
C THR A 74 3.23 6.81 -4.16
N VAL A 75 2.95 7.66 -3.15
CA VAL A 75 1.59 7.95 -2.68
C VAL A 75 0.93 9.09 -3.47
N ASN A 76 1.64 10.21 -3.72
CA ASN A 76 1.20 11.35 -4.56
C ASN A 76 -0.29 11.73 -4.44
N GLY A 77 -0.81 11.79 -3.20
CA GLY A 77 -2.20 12.15 -2.90
C GLY A 77 -3.25 11.12 -3.32
N SER A 78 -2.88 9.86 -3.55
CA SER A 78 -3.78 8.76 -3.87
C SER A 78 -3.36 7.50 -3.10
N LEU A 79 -4.16 7.11 -2.10
CA LEU A 79 -3.91 5.92 -1.31
C LEU A 79 -5.02 4.90 -1.54
N ARG A 80 -4.65 3.66 -1.85
CA ARG A 80 -5.58 2.54 -1.92
C ARG A 80 -5.00 1.33 -1.20
N VAL A 81 -5.71 0.84 -0.19
CA VAL A 81 -5.23 -0.22 0.71
C VAL A 81 -6.35 -1.24 0.92
N THR A 82 -5.99 -2.52 0.98
CA THR A 82 -6.90 -3.59 1.44
C THR A 82 -7.05 -3.56 2.95
N VAL A 83 -8.27 -3.32 3.43
CA VAL A 83 -8.66 -3.66 4.80
C VAL A 83 -8.97 -5.16 4.84
N GLN A 84 -8.26 -5.91 5.67
CA GLN A 84 -8.53 -7.33 5.82
C GLN A 84 -9.80 -7.58 6.63
N GLY A 85 -10.55 -8.64 6.30
CA GLY A 85 -11.75 -9.02 7.03
C GLY A 85 -11.47 -9.29 8.51
N GLU A 86 -10.31 -9.88 8.84
CA GLU A 86 -9.90 -10.13 10.22
C GLU A 86 -9.63 -8.86 11.06
N VAL A 87 -9.48 -7.68 10.44
CA VAL A 87 -9.23 -6.40 11.15
C VAL A 87 -10.36 -5.38 11.01
N ILE A 88 -11.44 -5.72 10.29
CA ILE A 88 -12.50 -4.76 9.96
C ILE A 88 -13.20 -4.23 11.22
N GLU A 89 -13.53 -5.12 12.15
CA GLU A 89 -14.20 -4.79 13.42
C GLU A 89 -13.32 -3.88 14.28
N GLN A 90 -12.03 -4.21 14.42
CA GLN A 90 -11.08 -3.38 15.17
C GLN A 90 -10.89 -1.99 14.53
N SER A 91 -11.03 -1.91 13.21
CA SER A 91 -10.78 -0.68 12.46
C SER A 91 -12.02 0.23 12.41
N PHE A 92 -13.23 -0.33 12.38
CA PHE A 92 -14.46 0.39 12.06
C PHE A 92 -15.68 0.01 12.90
N GLY A 93 -15.60 -0.98 13.79
CA GLY A 93 -16.73 -1.47 14.58
C GLY A 93 -17.19 -0.55 15.71
N GLU A 94 -16.33 0.37 16.15
CA GLU A 94 -16.64 1.38 17.17
C GLU A 94 -16.34 2.78 16.63
N GLU A 95 -17.16 3.78 17.01
CA GLU A 95 -17.15 5.13 16.42
C GLU A 95 -15.81 5.85 16.60
N HIS A 96 -15.24 5.84 17.81
CA HIS A 96 -13.95 6.47 18.08
C HIS A 96 -12.79 5.75 17.38
N LEU A 97 -12.85 4.42 17.25
CA LEU A 97 -11.88 3.64 16.48
C LEU A 97 -11.98 3.90 14.98
N CYS A 98 -13.20 4.00 14.44
CA CYS A 98 -13.46 4.37 13.06
C CYS A 98 -12.85 5.73 12.72
N PHE A 99 -13.13 6.74 13.55
CA PHE A 99 -12.57 8.08 13.37
C PHE A 99 -11.04 8.08 13.39
N ARG A 100 -10.42 7.41 14.37
CA ARG A 100 -8.96 7.27 14.45
C ARG A 100 -8.38 6.50 13.26
N THR A 101 -9.12 5.54 12.71
CA THR A 101 -8.69 4.79 11.53
C THR A 101 -8.61 5.67 10.29
N LEU A 102 -9.54 6.61 10.15
CA LEU A 102 -9.59 7.55 9.01
C LEU A 102 -8.64 8.74 9.17
N GLN A 103 -8.32 9.13 10.41
CA GLN A 103 -7.47 10.31 10.70
C GLN A 103 -5.97 10.06 10.49
N ARG A 104 -5.50 8.85 10.75
CA ARG A 104 -4.06 8.47 10.77
C ARG A 104 -3.42 8.41 9.38
#